data_AF-A0A2V5QEF8-F1
#
_entry.id   AF-A0A2V5QEF8-F1
#
_cell.length_a   1.000
_cell.length_b   1.000
_cell.length_c   1.000
_cell.angle_alpha   90.00
_cell.angle_beta   90.00
_cell.angle_gamma   90.00
#
_symmetry.space_group_name_H-M   'P 1'
#
loop_
_entity.id
_entity.type
_entity.pdbx_description
1 polymer ?
#
loop_
_entity_poly.entity_id
_entity_poly.type
_entity_poly.pdbx_seq_one_letter_code
_entity_poly.pdbx_strand_id
1 'polypeptide(L)'
;MSKKLFTYLMLPLLLLFCNSSQNSVAGSKQKSPDVQSGTLEKMIVASGSVAMDVDLNRLNGVNSATAKRETLRFAVAANSFFPVVVFNDVLRGAEPGSIALILQNSATLPAALSASLNQLVVEKLPSGEAFDLAVRDGKTGFAFFNIEGHQYDYDAKAQLLSIKDGSLLISTKFAEALGRTSEAGSVVGKISIGTSMQPVEIATVVNGALQSVTMPPLQGVASAREQAAQPSVGTVAGPDVIVGDLPSVEQGGSSGSFVGLGVGTTSCNNGQAPLHWFSLPNNDHPVIPQNLYRMSGGTDNIERFEQVGQSWLKHAFFALEGNDCGFGCSTSGCTTGSNLCSGCSDPYSASLNYSQSGLGSRAWVNPFTGVFPGSPSPADHTGHTHTGTSHRVTVAMSDLDTTQNPGATYFAEGQYVTPHEYAWCQANPGQCNMYNNVSYRQFSVSGTTHFTFSPVGSIE
;
A
#
# COMPACT_ATOMS: atom_id res chain seq x y z
N MET A 1 -50.23 -18.84 -13.77
CA MET A 1 -49.28 -18.09 -14.65
C MET A 1 -48.46 -17.18 -13.72
N SER A 2 -47.14 -17.20 -13.58
CA SER A 2 -46.03 -17.99 -14.12
C SER A 2 -44.86 -17.83 -13.11
N LYS A 3 -44.13 -18.93 -12.81
CA LYS A 3 -42.92 -18.98 -11.96
C LYS A 3 -41.66 -18.76 -12.82
N LYS A 4 -40.66 -18.00 -12.38
CA LYS A 4 -39.21 -18.13 -12.74
C LYS A 4 -38.36 -17.54 -11.59
N LEU A 5 -37.71 -18.33 -10.74
CA LEU A 5 -36.34 -18.90 -10.81
C LEU A 5 -35.22 -17.87 -11.07
N PHE A 6 -34.46 -17.53 -10.02
CA PHE A 6 -33.17 -16.84 -10.08
C PHE A 6 -32.07 -17.91 -10.21
N THR A 7 -31.24 -17.78 -11.25
CA THR A 7 -30.05 -18.63 -11.48
C THR A 7 -28.83 -17.72 -11.52
N TYR A 8 -27.83 -18.06 -10.73
CA TYR A 8 -26.49 -17.48 -10.72
C TYR A 8 -25.86 -17.48 -12.12
N LEU A 9 -25.23 -16.37 -12.53
CA LEU A 9 -24.43 -16.31 -13.74
C LEU A 9 -22.99 -15.89 -13.40
N MET A 10 -22.12 -16.88 -13.35
CA MET A 10 -20.66 -16.73 -13.54
C MET A 10 -20.43 -16.20 -14.95
N LEU A 11 -19.71 -15.08 -15.09
CA LEU A 11 -19.37 -14.51 -16.40
C LEU A 11 -17.93 -14.92 -16.79
N PRO A 12 -17.74 -15.62 -17.92
CA PRO A 12 -16.42 -16.02 -18.39
C PRO A 12 -15.78 -14.90 -19.25
N LEU A 13 -14.47 -14.79 -19.13
CA LEU A 13 -13.60 -13.91 -19.93
C LEU A 13 -13.52 -14.45 -21.38
N LEU A 14 -14.19 -13.79 -22.33
CA LEU A 14 -14.08 -14.12 -23.76
C LEU A 14 -12.94 -13.32 -24.42
N LEU A 15 -11.96 -14.05 -24.94
CA LEU A 15 -10.88 -13.56 -25.80
C LEU A 15 -11.40 -13.30 -27.23
N LEU A 16 -11.15 -12.11 -27.78
CA LEU A 16 -11.33 -11.78 -29.19
C LEU A 16 -9.97 -11.87 -29.91
N PHE A 17 -9.75 -12.93 -30.68
CA PHE A 17 -8.73 -12.97 -31.73
C PHE A 17 -9.42 -12.89 -33.10
N CYS A 18 -9.09 -11.85 -33.87
CA CYS A 18 -9.44 -11.79 -35.30
C CYS A 18 -8.35 -12.48 -36.13
N ASN A 19 -8.80 -13.37 -37.01
CA ASN A 19 -8.04 -14.18 -37.97
C ASN A 19 -7.57 -13.38 -39.19
N SER A 20 -6.42 -13.80 -39.77
CA SER A 20 -6.17 -13.70 -41.21
C SER A 20 -5.47 -14.96 -41.76
N SER A 21 -6.27 -15.76 -42.48
CA SER A 21 -6.03 -16.65 -43.66
C SER A 21 -4.79 -17.57 -43.81
N GLN A 22 -5.09 -18.89 -43.88
CA GLN A 22 -4.67 -19.98 -44.83
C GLN A 22 -3.17 -20.24 -45.10
N ASN A 23 -2.61 -21.47 -45.11
CA ASN A 23 -3.07 -22.76 -45.67
C ASN A 23 -2.29 -23.99 -45.11
N SER A 24 -2.90 -25.18 -45.29
CA SER A 24 -2.35 -26.54 -45.42
C SER A 24 -2.26 -27.51 -44.21
N VAL A 25 -2.67 -28.76 -44.49
CA VAL A 25 -3.10 -29.87 -43.62
C VAL A 25 -2.02 -30.95 -43.44
N ALA A 26 -1.90 -31.55 -42.23
CA ALA A 26 -1.67 -32.99 -42.01
C ALA A 26 -1.72 -33.41 -40.52
N GLY A 27 -2.70 -34.25 -40.17
CA GLY A 27 -2.58 -35.48 -39.34
C GLY A 27 -1.96 -35.48 -37.93
N SER A 28 -2.85 -35.56 -36.92
CA SER A 28 -2.80 -36.43 -35.73
C SER A 28 -1.59 -36.37 -34.77
N LYS A 29 -1.81 -35.79 -33.58
CA LYS A 29 -1.70 -36.47 -32.27
C LYS A 29 -2.58 -35.72 -31.27
N GLN A 30 -3.50 -36.42 -30.61
CA GLN A 30 -4.32 -35.91 -29.52
C GLN A 30 -3.38 -35.58 -28.36
N LYS A 31 -2.99 -34.30 -28.24
CA LYS A 31 -2.25 -33.78 -27.09
C LYS A 31 -3.20 -33.77 -25.89
N SER A 32 -2.74 -34.28 -24.76
CA SER A 32 -3.34 -34.01 -23.44
C SER A 32 -3.68 -32.52 -23.32
N PRO A 33 -4.72 -32.13 -22.55
CA PRO A 33 -4.99 -30.70 -22.35
C PRO A 33 -3.70 -30.05 -21.83
N ASP A 34 -3.07 -29.22 -22.67
CA ASP A 34 -1.82 -28.55 -22.33
C ASP A 34 -2.09 -27.74 -21.06
N VAL A 35 -1.40 -28.08 -19.97
CA VAL A 35 -1.47 -27.35 -18.71
C VAL A 35 -1.05 -25.91 -19.01
N GLN A 36 -1.99 -24.97 -18.93
CA GLN A 36 -1.72 -23.56 -19.21
C GLN A 36 -1.04 -22.94 -17.99
N SER A 37 0.30 -22.88 -18.00
CA SER A 37 1.07 -22.17 -16.99
C SER A 37 1.51 -20.79 -17.47
N GLY A 38 1.72 -19.87 -16.53
CA GLY A 38 2.27 -18.55 -16.81
C GLY A 38 2.75 -17.85 -15.54
N THR A 39 3.55 -16.80 -15.74
CA THR A 39 4.08 -15.97 -14.65
C THR A 39 3.31 -14.66 -14.60
N LEU A 40 2.75 -14.35 -13.44
CA LEU A 40 2.11 -13.08 -13.12
C LEU A 40 3.06 -12.27 -12.26
N GLU A 41 3.38 -11.05 -12.68
CA GLU A 41 4.26 -10.14 -11.94
C GLU A 41 3.49 -8.87 -11.62
N LYS A 42 3.47 -8.49 -10.34
CA LYS A 42 3.13 -7.14 -9.92
C LYS A 42 4.43 -6.38 -9.77
N MET A 43 4.56 -5.29 -10.50
CA MET A 43 5.76 -4.46 -10.50
C MET A 43 5.45 -3.05 -10.07
N ILE A 44 6.42 -2.38 -9.46
CA ILE A 44 6.37 -0.96 -9.13
C ILE A 44 7.49 -0.22 -9.86
N VAL A 45 7.44 1.11 -9.83
CA VAL A 45 8.49 1.94 -10.43
C VAL A 45 9.74 1.90 -9.55
N ALA A 46 10.88 1.50 -10.13
CA ALA A 46 12.17 1.53 -9.47
C ALA A 46 12.82 2.91 -9.55
N SER A 47 12.88 3.50 -10.74
CA SER A 47 13.37 4.86 -10.99
C SER A 47 12.94 5.31 -12.38
N GLY A 48 13.24 6.54 -12.77
CA GLY A 48 12.90 7.02 -14.10
C GLY A 48 12.94 8.53 -14.23
N SER A 49 12.33 9.01 -15.30
CA SER A 49 12.19 10.44 -15.55
C SER A 49 10.83 10.77 -16.13
N VAL A 50 10.36 11.97 -15.83
CA VAL A 50 9.17 12.58 -16.41
C VAL A 50 9.56 13.91 -17.02
N ALA A 51 9.06 14.18 -18.22
CA ALA A 51 9.13 15.50 -18.83
C ALA A 51 7.73 16.04 -19.04
N MET A 52 7.49 17.28 -18.61
CA MET A 52 6.27 18.03 -18.89
C MET A 52 6.63 19.26 -19.71
N ASP A 53 6.21 19.30 -20.97
CA ASP A 53 6.33 20.46 -21.83
C ASP A 53 5.09 21.33 -21.68
N VAL A 54 5.20 22.46 -20.97
CA VAL A 54 4.08 23.35 -20.65
C VAL A 54 4.18 24.68 -21.37
N ASP A 55 3.05 25.22 -21.83
CA ASP A 55 2.96 26.57 -22.38
C ASP A 55 2.78 27.59 -21.25
N LEU A 56 3.87 28.28 -20.89
CA LEU A 56 3.88 29.29 -19.84
C LEU A 56 3.00 30.50 -20.17
N ASN A 57 2.78 30.83 -21.44
CA ASN A 57 1.89 31.94 -21.78
C ASN A 57 0.46 31.56 -21.40
N ARG A 58 0.02 30.33 -21.72
CA ARG A 58 -1.29 29.81 -21.32
C ARG A 58 -1.42 29.68 -19.81
N LEU A 59 -0.40 29.14 -19.12
CA LEU A 59 -0.41 29.04 -17.66
C LEU A 59 -0.48 30.40 -16.95
N ASN A 60 0.11 31.44 -17.53
CA ASN A 60 0.12 32.79 -16.94
C ASN A 60 -0.99 33.71 -17.48
N GLY A 61 -1.93 33.22 -18.29
CA GLY A 61 -3.02 34.03 -18.84
C GLY A 61 -2.58 35.07 -19.85
N VAL A 62 -1.42 34.88 -20.47
CA VAL A 62 -0.90 35.76 -21.53
C VAL A 62 -1.50 35.32 -22.86
N ASN A 63 -2.35 36.17 -23.44
CA ASN A 63 -2.94 35.92 -24.75
C ASN A 63 -1.90 36.18 -25.86
N SER A 64 -1.12 35.15 -26.19
CA SER A 64 -0.09 35.18 -27.23
C SER A 64 -0.33 34.09 -28.26
N ALA A 65 -0.21 34.44 -29.55
CA ALA A 65 -0.28 33.47 -30.64
C ALA A 65 0.94 32.51 -30.67
N THR A 66 2.03 32.88 -30.00
CA THR A 66 3.24 32.05 -29.89
C THR A 66 3.31 31.41 -28.50
N ALA A 67 3.31 30.07 -28.46
CA ALA A 67 3.48 29.30 -27.24
C ALA A 67 4.87 29.54 -26.63
N LYS A 68 4.94 29.84 -25.33
CA LYS A 68 6.20 29.90 -24.59
C LYS A 68 6.39 28.56 -23.89
N ARG A 69 6.95 27.59 -24.62
CA ARG A 69 7.16 26.24 -24.10
C ARG A 69 8.32 26.21 -23.11
N GLU A 70 8.05 25.66 -21.94
CA GLU A 70 9.05 25.36 -20.92
C GLU A 70 8.96 23.86 -20.60
N THR A 71 10.11 23.18 -20.56
CA THR A 71 10.17 21.76 -20.21
C THR A 71 10.51 21.64 -18.73
N LEU A 72 9.55 21.18 -17.93
CA LEU A 72 9.79 20.74 -16.57
C LEU A 72 10.29 19.29 -16.60
N ARG A 73 11.46 19.06 -16.03
CA ARG A 73 12.11 17.75 -15.94
C ARG A 73 12.04 17.27 -14.51
N PHE A 74 11.62 16.03 -14.33
CA PHE A 74 11.54 15.38 -13.04
C PHE A 74 12.31 14.07 -13.08
N ALA A 75 13.08 13.81 -12.03
CA ALA A 75 13.42 12.44 -11.68
C ALA A 75 12.19 11.82 -11.01
N VAL A 76 12.00 10.52 -11.20
CA VAL A 76 10.98 9.77 -10.46
C VAL A 76 11.58 9.32 -9.13
N ALA A 77 10.86 9.56 -8.03
CA ALA A 77 11.27 9.06 -6.72
C ALA A 77 11.35 7.53 -6.75
N ALA A 78 12.43 7.00 -6.18
CA ALA A 78 12.67 5.56 -6.16
C ALA A 78 11.52 4.83 -5.45
N ASN A 79 11.19 3.63 -5.94
CA ASN A 79 10.13 2.79 -5.38
C ASN A 79 8.74 3.45 -5.37
N SER A 80 8.47 4.39 -6.29
CA SER A 80 7.14 4.98 -6.43
C SER A 80 6.08 3.89 -6.62
N PHE A 81 5.07 3.88 -5.76
CA PHE A 81 4.00 2.87 -5.76
C PHE A 81 2.98 3.16 -6.87
N PHE A 82 3.43 2.95 -8.12
CA PHE A 82 2.61 2.93 -9.31
C PHE A 82 2.62 1.49 -9.85
N PRO A 83 1.69 0.64 -9.37
CA PRO A 83 1.71 -0.78 -9.69
C PRO A 83 1.27 -1.02 -11.13
N VAL A 84 2.00 -1.90 -11.82
CA VAL A 84 1.56 -2.49 -13.08
C VAL A 84 1.53 -4.01 -12.97
N VAL A 85 0.59 -4.61 -13.68
CA VAL A 85 0.44 -6.07 -13.74
C VAL A 85 0.97 -6.54 -15.10
N VAL A 86 1.90 -7.49 -15.07
CA VAL A 86 2.46 -8.14 -16.26
C VAL A 86 2.16 -9.63 -16.17
N PHE A 87 1.70 -10.23 -17.27
CA PHE A 87 1.50 -11.68 -17.34
C PHE A 87 2.10 -12.23 -18.62
N ASN A 88 3.08 -13.13 -18.45
CA ASN A 88 3.92 -13.67 -19.52
C ASN A 88 4.53 -12.56 -20.38
N ASP A 89 5.30 -11.67 -19.76
CA ASP A 89 6.00 -10.54 -20.40
C ASP A 89 5.11 -9.49 -21.07
N VAL A 90 3.78 -9.60 -20.93
CA VAL A 90 2.81 -8.66 -21.52
C VAL A 90 2.14 -7.84 -20.43
N LEU A 91 2.21 -6.52 -20.56
CA LEU A 91 1.49 -5.58 -19.71
C LEU A 91 -0.03 -5.82 -19.80
N ARG A 92 -0.67 -5.97 -18.64
CA ARG A 92 -2.13 -6.12 -18.51
C ARG A 92 -2.80 -4.82 -18.09
N GLY A 93 -2.09 -3.96 -17.37
CA GLY A 93 -2.58 -2.64 -17.01
C GLY A 93 -1.83 -2.06 -15.82
N ALA A 94 -2.10 -0.78 -15.57
CA ALA A 94 -1.71 -0.10 -14.33
C ALA A 94 -2.87 -0.13 -13.32
N GLU A 95 -2.53 -0.32 -12.05
CA GLU A 95 -3.44 -0.26 -10.91
C GLU A 95 -3.35 1.11 -10.22
N PRO A 96 -4.36 1.52 -9.43
CA PRO A 96 -4.31 2.77 -8.68
C PRO A 96 -3.03 2.89 -7.85
N GLY A 97 -2.40 4.06 -7.94
CA GLY A 97 -1.08 4.32 -7.40
C GLY A 97 -0.50 5.61 -7.98
N SER A 98 0.72 5.96 -7.58
CA SER A 98 1.32 7.22 -8.01
C SER A 98 2.84 7.16 -8.22
N ILE A 99 3.31 8.04 -9.10
CA ILE A 99 4.71 8.31 -9.41
C ILE A 99 5.06 9.64 -8.77
N ALA A 100 5.87 9.63 -7.71
CA ALA A 100 6.32 10.86 -7.08
C ALA A 100 7.41 11.53 -7.92
N LEU A 101 7.30 12.84 -8.09
CA LEU A 101 8.13 13.63 -9.00
C LEU A 101 9.10 14.53 -8.22
N ILE A 102 10.38 14.46 -8.57
CA ILE A 102 11.45 15.29 -8.01
C ILE A 102 11.96 16.23 -9.09
N LEU A 103 11.62 17.51 -8.97
CA LEU A 103 11.98 18.54 -9.96
C LEU A 103 13.51 18.65 -10.13
N GLN A 104 13.98 18.68 -11.37
CA GLN A 104 15.40 18.71 -11.74
C GLN A 104 15.87 20.05 -12.32
N ASN A 105 14.94 20.95 -12.64
CA ASN A 105 15.23 22.27 -13.19
C ASN A 105 14.30 23.33 -12.60
N SER A 106 14.74 24.58 -12.59
CA SER A 106 13.90 25.70 -12.16
C SER A 106 13.05 26.22 -13.32
N ALA A 107 11.83 26.63 -13.01
CA ALA A 107 10.93 27.32 -13.92
C ALA A 107 10.05 28.31 -13.14
N THR A 108 9.69 29.43 -13.77
CA THR A 108 8.72 30.38 -13.20
C THR A 108 7.31 29.92 -13.54
N LEU A 109 6.60 29.42 -12.54
CA LEU A 109 5.24 28.86 -12.68
C LEU A 109 4.23 29.68 -11.86
N PRO A 110 2.91 29.53 -12.13
CA PRO A 110 1.88 30.14 -11.30
C PRO A 110 2.02 29.71 -9.83
N ALA A 111 1.73 30.63 -8.90
CA ALA A 111 1.99 30.45 -7.46
C ALA A 111 1.42 29.13 -6.89
N ALA A 112 0.20 28.76 -7.29
CA ALA A 112 -0.44 27.52 -6.86
C ALA A 112 0.33 26.26 -7.28
N LEU A 113 0.86 26.23 -8.51
CA LEU A 113 1.68 25.11 -8.99
C LEU A 113 3.08 25.14 -8.38
N SER A 114 3.68 26.33 -8.27
CA SER A 114 4.99 26.53 -7.63
C SER A 114 5.02 26.03 -6.18
N ALA A 115 3.93 26.22 -5.42
CA ALA A 115 3.84 25.77 -4.04
C ALA A 115 3.88 24.24 -3.89
N SER A 116 3.48 23.49 -4.93
CA SER A 116 3.39 22.03 -4.92
C SER A 116 4.54 21.33 -5.63
N LEU A 117 5.50 22.04 -6.23
CA LEU A 117 6.55 21.46 -7.09
C LEU A 117 7.35 20.33 -6.43
N ASN A 118 7.61 20.44 -5.14
CA ASN A 118 8.40 19.47 -4.37
C ASN A 118 7.58 18.25 -3.91
N GLN A 119 6.29 18.20 -4.24
CA GLN A 119 5.37 17.15 -3.83
C GLN A 119 4.36 16.81 -4.93
N LEU A 120 4.74 17.02 -6.20
CA LEU A 120 3.92 16.60 -7.32
C LEU A 120 3.97 15.08 -7.50
N VAL A 121 2.85 14.50 -7.90
CA VAL A 121 2.73 13.11 -8.28
C VAL A 121 2.00 12.97 -9.61
N VAL A 122 2.35 11.97 -10.42
CA VAL A 122 1.47 11.45 -11.46
C VAL A 122 0.69 10.28 -10.88
N GLU A 123 -0.62 10.42 -10.76
CA GLU A 123 -1.50 9.43 -10.14
C GLU A 123 -2.30 8.67 -11.20
N LYS A 124 -2.40 7.34 -11.04
CA LYS A 124 -3.37 6.48 -11.72
C LYS A 124 -4.71 6.58 -11.01
N LEU A 125 -5.70 7.13 -11.72
CA LEU A 125 -7.05 7.27 -11.19
C LEU A 125 -7.81 5.93 -11.22
N PRO A 126 -8.80 5.73 -10.34
CA PRO A 126 -9.65 4.55 -10.34
C PRO A 126 -10.32 4.29 -11.70
N SER A 127 -10.50 3.02 -12.04
CA SER A 127 -11.21 2.62 -13.26
C SER A 127 -12.65 3.15 -13.25
N GLY A 128 -13.04 3.85 -14.30
CA GLY A 128 -14.36 4.47 -14.44
C GLY A 128 -14.37 5.99 -14.23
N GLU A 129 -13.26 6.58 -13.77
CA GLU A 129 -13.07 8.02 -13.80
C GLU A 129 -12.95 8.55 -15.24
N ALA A 130 -13.23 9.84 -15.43
CA ALA A 130 -13.19 10.49 -16.75
C ALA A 130 -11.79 10.53 -17.37
N PHE A 131 -10.75 10.45 -16.53
CA PHE A 131 -9.35 10.47 -16.94
C PHE A 131 -8.61 9.28 -16.32
N ASP A 132 -7.59 8.78 -17.02
CA ASP A 132 -6.81 7.63 -16.55
C ASP A 132 -5.65 8.06 -15.65
N LEU A 133 -5.02 9.20 -15.93
CA LEU A 133 -3.91 9.76 -15.16
C LEU A 133 -4.16 11.24 -14.82
N ALA A 134 -3.60 11.70 -13.69
CA ALA A 134 -3.60 13.11 -13.32
C ALA A 134 -2.28 13.52 -12.66
N VAL A 135 -1.89 14.80 -12.82
CA VAL A 135 -0.82 15.43 -12.05
C VAL A 135 -1.43 16.14 -10.86
N ARG A 136 -1.02 15.74 -9.65
CA ARG A 136 -1.58 16.26 -8.40
C ARG A 136 -0.52 16.68 -7.42
N ASP A 137 -0.93 17.49 -6.46
CA ASP A 137 -0.27 17.61 -5.18
C ASP A 137 -0.47 16.31 -4.38
N GLY A 138 0.64 15.61 -4.06
CA GLY A 138 0.61 14.31 -3.40
C GLY A 138 0.16 14.33 -1.94
N LYS A 139 0.10 15.49 -1.29
CA LYS A 139 -0.37 15.62 0.11
C LYS A 139 -1.82 16.02 0.21
N THR A 140 -2.23 16.97 -0.62
CA THR A 140 -3.57 17.58 -0.56
C THR A 140 -4.54 16.96 -1.56
N GLY A 141 -4.05 16.19 -2.53
CA GLY A 141 -4.83 15.66 -3.63
C GLY A 141 -5.30 16.73 -4.63
N PHE A 142 -4.81 17.96 -4.52
CA PHE A 142 -5.14 19.05 -5.44
C PHE A 142 -4.69 18.70 -6.86
N ALA A 143 -5.64 18.56 -7.78
CA ALA A 143 -5.34 18.23 -9.17
C ALA A 143 -4.93 19.48 -9.95
N PHE A 144 -3.75 19.46 -10.57
CA PHE A 144 -3.30 20.51 -11.47
C PHE A 144 -3.69 20.21 -12.91
N PHE A 145 -3.38 18.99 -13.36
CA PHE A 145 -3.62 18.57 -14.72
C PHE A 145 -4.28 17.20 -14.77
N ASN A 146 -5.25 17.04 -15.67
CA ASN A 146 -5.66 15.72 -16.13
C ASN A 146 -4.81 15.33 -17.33
N ILE A 147 -4.58 14.04 -17.53
CA ILE A 147 -3.80 13.51 -18.66
C ILE A 147 -4.72 12.67 -19.53
N GLU A 148 -4.70 12.96 -20.84
CA GLU A 148 -5.46 12.21 -21.83
C GLU A 148 -4.61 11.86 -23.05
N GLY A 149 -5.05 10.85 -23.81
CA GLY A 149 -4.43 10.45 -25.07
C GLY A 149 -3.08 9.71 -24.92
N HIS A 150 -2.66 9.41 -23.69
CA HIS A 150 -1.42 8.67 -23.45
C HIS A 150 -1.52 7.19 -23.83
N GLN A 151 -0.37 6.59 -24.12
CA GLN A 151 -0.23 5.17 -24.42
C GLN A 151 0.80 4.53 -23.50
N TYR A 152 0.43 3.41 -22.88
CA TYR A 152 1.35 2.57 -22.13
C TYR A 152 2.11 1.62 -23.08
N ASP A 153 3.41 1.57 -22.91
CA ASP A 153 4.34 0.72 -23.67
C ASP A 153 5.28 0.05 -22.66
N TYR A 154 5.44 -1.27 -22.74
CA TYR A 154 6.24 -2.04 -21.79
C TYR A 154 7.23 -2.96 -22.50
N ASP A 155 8.52 -2.79 -22.19
CA ASP A 155 9.59 -3.70 -22.61
C ASP A 155 9.95 -4.64 -21.45
N ALA A 156 9.54 -5.90 -21.57
CA ALA A 156 9.80 -6.91 -20.54
C ALA A 156 11.28 -7.25 -20.36
N LYS A 157 12.11 -7.17 -21.41
CA LYS A 157 13.53 -7.48 -21.30
C LYS A 157 14.29 -6.41 -20.55
N ALA A 158 13.90 -5.15 -20.76
CA ALA A 158 14.47 -4.00 -20.08
C ALA A 158 13.75 -3.67 -18.75
N GLN A 159 12.63 -4.35 -18.47
CA GLN A 159 11.68 -3.97 -17.41
C GLN A 159 11.36 -2.47 -17.45
N LEU A 160 11.08 -1.95 -18.64
CA LEU A 160 10.88 -0.51 -18.85
C LEU A 160 9.41 -0.23 -19.18
N LEU A 161 8.77 0.61 -18.37
CA LEU A 161 7.47 1.18 -18.67
C LEU A 161 7.66 2.58 -19.26
N SER A 162 7.01 2.83 -20.40
CA SER A 162 6.91 4.15 -21.01
C SER A 162 5.45 4.56 -21.12
N ILE A 163 5.16 5.82 -20.80
CA ILE A 163 3.86 6.45 -21.03
C ILE A 163 4.10 7.65 -21.93
N LYS A 164 3.66 7.54 -23.18
CA LYS A 164 3.95 8.50 -24.26
C LYS A 164 2.67 9.19 -24.71
N ASP A 165 2.82 10.32 -25.42
CA ASP A 165 1.74 11.07 -26.07
C ASP A 165 0.65 11.67 -25.15
N GLY A 166 0.87 11.71 -23.84
CA GLY A 166 -0.06 12.32 -22.90
C GLY A 166 -0.18 13.83 -23.10
N SER A 167 -1.41 14.34 -23.21
CA SER A 167 -1.72 15.77 -23.21
C SER A 167 -2.05 16.23 -21.79
N LEU A 168 -1.51 17.38 -21.37
CA LEU A 168 -1.81 17.99 -20.07
C LEU A 168 -2.98 18.96 -20.22
N LEU A 169 -4.08 18.70 -19.51
CA LEU A 169 -5.30 19.51 -19.51
C LEU A 169 -5.43 20.21 -18.16
N ILE A 170 -5.73 21.51 -18.15
CA ILE A 170 -5.97 22.25 -16.90
C ILE A 170 -7.17 21.62 -16.17
N SER A 171 -7.01 21.21 -14.91
CA SER A 171 -8.12 20.68 -14.12
C SER A 171 -9.13 21.78 -13.76
N THR A 172 -10.36 21.41 -13.41
CA THR A 172 -11.37 22.37 -12.92
C THR A 172 -10.88 23.16 -11.71
N LYS A 173 -10.29 22.48 -10.71
CA LYS A 173 -9.77 23.11 -9.49
C LYS A 173 -8.60 24.07 -9.80
N PHE A 174 -7.75 23.73 -10.76
CA PHE A 174 -6.64 24.59 -11.12
C PHE A 174 -7.09 25.81 -11.91
N ALA A 175 -8.06 25.65 -12.82
CA ALA A 175 -8.70 26.77 -13.51
C ALA A 175 -9.35 27.76 -12.52
N GLU A 176 -10.01 27.27 -11.48
CA GLU A 176 -10.56 28.07 -10.38
C GLU A 176 -9.45 28.82 -9.62
N ALA A 177 -8.38 28.14 -9.21
CA ALA A 177 -7.26 28.74 -8.51
C ALA A 177 -6.52 29.81 -9.34
N LEU A 178 -6.57 29.70 -10.67
CA LEU A 178 -6.04 30.69 -11.60
C LEU A 178 -7.01 31.85 -11.87
N GLY A 179 -8.24 31.81 -11.32
CA GLY A 179 -9.29 32.79 -11.59
C GLY A 179 -9.87 32.71 -13.01
N ARG A 180 -9.70 31.58 -13.71
CA ARG A 180 -9.99 31.39 -15.14
C ARG A 180 -10.74 30.10 -15.39
N THR A 181 -11.91 29.95 -14.75
CA THR A 181 -12.74 28.73 -14.81
C THR A 181 -13.08 28.25 -16.23
N SER A 182 -13.19 29.16 -17.19
CA SER A 182 -13.44 28.83 -18.60
C SER A 182 -12.30 28.06 -19.30
N GLU A 183 -11.10 28.02 -18.70
CA GLU A 183 -9.95 27.29 -19.24
C GLU A 183 -9.86 25.84 -18.74
N ALA A 184 -10.77 25.38 -17.88
CA ALA A 184 -10.84 23.98 -17.46
C ALA A 184 -10.97 23.06 -18.69
N GLY A 185 -10.17 21.99 -18.72
CA GLY A 185 -10.08 21.04 -19.83
C GLY A 185 -9.26 21.53 -21.02
N SER A 186 -8.71 22.75 -21.00
CA SER A 186 -7.86 23.22 -22.09
C SER A 186 -6.48 22.57 -22.05
N VAL A 187 -5.96 22.17 -23.23
CA VAL A 187 -4.63 21.60 -23.36
C VAL A 187 -3.58 22.71 -23.19
N VAL A 188 -2.68 22.49 -22.24
CA VAL A 188 -1.62 23.41 -21.84
C VAL A 188 -0.22 22.82 -22.06
N GLY A 189 -0.13 21.53 -22.37
CA GLY A 189 1.16 20.90 -22.57
C GLY A 189 1.10 19.44 -22.95
N LYS A 190 2.26 18.79 -22.89
CA LYS A 190 2.42 17.34 -23.05
C LYS A 190 3.23 16.76 -21.90
N ILE A 191 3.03 15.49 -21.62
CA ILE A 191 3.79 14.71 -20.65
C ILE A 191 4.31 13.42 -21.27
N SER A 192 5.55 13.06 -20.94
CA SER A 192 6.14 11.78 -21.24
C SER A 192 6.82 11.21 -20.00
N ILE A 193 6.62 9.92 -19.74
CA ILE A 193 7.11 9.20 -18.57
C ILE A 193 7.91 8.00 -19.06
N GLY A 194 9.11 7.80 -18.52
CA GLY A 194 9.91 6.60 -18.76
C GLY A 194 10.49 6.10 -17.45
N THR A 195 10.13 4.88 -17.05
CA THR A 195 10.46 4.31 -15.75
C THR A 195 11.00 2.89 -15.87
N SER A 196 12.09 2.60 -15.17
CA SER A 196 12.45 1.22 -14.88
C SER A 196 11.50 0.66 -13.82
N MET A 197 11.13 -0.60 -14.00
CA MET A 197 10.18 -1.33 -13.17
C MET A 197 10.92 -2.43 -12.43
N GLN A 198 10.40 -2.80 -11.27
CA GLN A 198 10.91 -3.93 -10.49
C GLN A 198 9.75 -4.75 -9.92
N PRO A 199 9.86 -6.08 -9.91
CA PRO A 199 8.82 -6.95 -9.36
C PRO A 199 8.78 -6.86 -7.84
N VAL A 200 7.59 -6.69 -7.30
CA VAL A 200 7.31 -6.80 -5.86
C VAL A 200 6.63 -8.12 -5.53
N GLU A 201 5.94 -8.72 -6.50
CA GLU A 201 5.29 -10.02 -6.37
C GLU A 201 5.46 -10.78 -7.68
N ILE A 202 5.91 -12.03 -7.60
CA ILE A 202 6.02 -12.96 -8.72
C ILE A 202 5.22 -14.20 -8.38
N ALA A 203 4.14 -14.46 -9.12
CA ALA A 203 3.26 -15.59 -8.91
C ALA A 203 3.27 -16.55 -10.11
N THR A 204 3.27 -17.85 -9.84
CA THR A 204 3.06 -18.89 -10.87
C THR A 204 1.57 -19.23 -10.94
N VAL A 205 0.98 -19.08 -12.12
CA VAL A 205 -0.43 -19.42 -12.40
C VAL A 205 -0.47 -20.68 -13.25
N VAL A 206 -1.30 -21.65 -12.88
CA VAL A 206 -1.53 -22.89 -13.64
C VAL A 206 -3.04 -23.12 -13.79
N ASN A 207 -3.51 -23.23 -15.03
CA ASN A 207 -4.92 -23.36 -15.39
C ASN A 207 -5.81 -22.27 -14.73
N GLY A 208 -5.29 -21.05 -14.62
CA GLY A 208 -5.98 -19.92 -14.00
C GLY A 208 -5.95 -19.88 -12.47
N ALA A 209 -5.30 -20.85 -11.81
CA ALA A 209 -5.14 -20.89 -10.36
C ALA A 209 -3.70 -20.53 -9.94
N LEU A 210 -3.56 -19.71 -8.90
CA LEU A 210 -2.27 -19.38 -8.28
C LEU A 210 -1.68 -20.66 -7.62
N GLN A 211 -0.40 -20.93 -7.89
CA GLN A 211 0.32 -22.10 -7.38
C GLN A 211 1.43 -21.73 -6.38
N SER A 212 2.15 -20.64 -6.63
CA SER A 212 3.20 -20.13 -5.75
C SER A 212 3.31 -18.62 -5.89
N VAL A 213 3.86 -17.97 -4.86
CA VAL A 213 4.14 -16.54 -4.82
C VAL A 213 5.53 -16.34 -4.20
N THR A 214 6.32 -15.48 -4.82
CA THR A 214 7.64 -15.04 -4.35
C THR A 214 7.65 -13.51 -4.31
N MET A 215 8.20 -12.92 -3.24
CA MET A 215 8.36 -11.48 -3.09
C MET A 215 9.84 -11.12 -3.25
N PRO A 216 10.29 -10.60 -4.41
CA PRO A 216 11.68 -10.25 -4.62
C PRO A 216 12.08 -9.00 -3.82
N PRO A 217 13.33 -8.90 -3.33
CA PRO A 217 13.83 -7.67 -2.76
C PRO A 217 13.92 -6.58 -3.84
N LEU A 218 13.59 -5.33 -3.47
CA LEU A 218 13.68 -4.17 -4.38
C LEU A 218 15.14 -3.94 -4.80
N GLN A 219 15.38 -3.76 -6.10
CA GLN A 219 16.70 -3.54 -6.67
C GLN A 219 16.97 -2.04 -6.89
N GLY A 220 17.89 -1.49 -6.10
CA GLY A 220 18.72 -0.36 -6.53
C GLY A 220 18.46 1.01 -5.90
N VAL A 221 19.33 1.36 -4.95
CA VAL A 221 20.00 2.68 -4.92
C VAL A 221 21.47 2.45 -5.26
N ALA A 222 21.77 2.27 -6.55
CA ALA A 222 23.15 2.24 -7.02
C ALA A 222 23.25 2.83 -8.43
N SER A 223 23.39 4.16 -8.54
CA SER A 223 24.35 4.76 -9.48
C SER A 223 24.71 6.22 -9.16
N ALA A 224 26.03 6.43 -9.09
CA ALA A 224 26.87 7.60 -9.38
C ALA A 224 26.51 9.04 -8.94
N ARG A 225 27.28 9.48 -7.91
CA ARG A 225 27.78 10.84 -7.62
C ARG A 225 26.75 11.93 -7.30
N GLU A 226 26.40 12.01 -6.03
CA GLU A 226 26.31 13.29 -5.32
C GLU A 226 26.54 13.09 -3.81
N GLN A 227 27.64 13.65 -3.32
CA GLN A 227 27.84 13.90 -1.89
C GLN A 227 26.96 15.09 -1.50
N ALA A 228 25.70 14.82 -1.18
CA ALA A 228 24.82 15.72 -0.44
C ALA A 228 23.66 14.92 0.17
N ALA A 229 23.78 14.63 1.47
CA ALA A 229 22.78 14.06 2.40
C ALA A 229 22.00 12.82 1.91
N GLN A 230 22.48 11.63 2.30
CA GLN A 230 21.60 10.48 2.53
C GLN A 230 20.42 10.94 3.40
N PRO A 231 19.16 10.50 3.15
CA PRO A 231 18.20 10.48 4.26
C PRO A 231 18.88 9.72 5.39
N SER A 232 18.99 10.34 6.56
CA SER A 232 19.65 9.71 7.70
C SER A 232 18.88 8.44 8.04
N VAL A 233 19.54 7.29 7.85
CA VAL A 233 18.98 5.97 8.13
C VAL A 233 18.63 5.87 9.61
N GLY A 234 17.34 5.91 9.91
CA GLY A 234 16.89 6.08 11.27
C GLY A 234 17.34 7.44 11.83
N THR A 235 16.39 8.22 12.32
CA THR A 235 16.70 9.57 12.85
C THR A 235 16.88 9.58 14.36
N VAL A 236 16.47 8.51 15.03
CA VAL A 236 16.40 8.42 16.48
C VAL A 236 17.47 7.47 17.01
N ALA A 237 18.13 7.85 18.11
CA ALA A 237 19.15 7.01 18.72
C ALA A 237 18.52 5.73 19.32
N GLY A 238 19.15 4.58 19.08
CA GLY A 238 18.64 3.29 19.55
C GLY A 238 17.62 2.65 18.62
N PRO A 239 16.95 1.57 19.06
CA PRO A 239 15.81 0.99 18.36
C PRO A 239 14.56 1.86 18.58
N ASP A 240 13.69 1.96 17.57
CA ASP A 240 12.44 2.72 17.64
C ASP A 240 11.41 2.13 16.66
N VAL A 241 10.51 1.28 17.15
CA VAL A 241 9.47 0.64 16.33
C VAL A 241 8.16 1.42 16.40
N ILE A 242 7.74 1.95 15.26
CA ILE A 242 6.46 2.63 15.10
C ILE A 242 5.51 1.82 14.22
N VAL A 243 4.21 2.13 14.32
CA VAL A 243 3.19 1.63 13.39
C VAL A 243 2.98 2.66 12.30
N GLY A 244 3.58 2.43 11.13
CA GLY A 244 3.53 3.34 9.99
C GLY A 244 2.20 3.31 9.22
N ASP A 245 1.55 2.15 9.14
CA ASP A 245 0.22 2.03 8.53
C ASP A 245 -0.56 0.83 9.10
N LEU A 246 -1.89 0.90 8.98
CA LEU A 246 -2.84 -0.18 9.19
C LEU A 246 -3.64 -0.37 7.89
N PRO A 247 -3.10 -1.09 6.88
CA PRO A 247 -3.66 -1.06 5.52
C PRO A 247 -5.00 -1.78 5.35
N SER A 248 -5.33 -2.75 6.22
CA SER A 248 -6.53 -3.57 6.05
C SER A 248 -7.13 -4.06 7.36
N VAL A 249 -8.42 -4.37 7.34
CA VAL A 249 -9.11 -5.19 8.34
C VAL A 249 -9.84 -6.31 7.61
N GLU A 250 -9.65 -7.54 8.06
CA GLU A 250 -10.23 -8.73 7.42
C GLU A 250 -10.97 -9.59 8.45
N GLN A 251 -12.14 -10.12 8.05
CA GLN A 251 -12.87 -11.12 8.82
C GLN A 251 -12.35 -12.52 8.49
N GLY A 252 -11.71 -13.17 9.47
CA GLY A 252 -11.15 -14.52 9.29
C GLY A 252 -12.13 -15.66 9.60
N GLY A 253 -13.26 -15.39 10.24
CA GLY A 253 -14.23 -16.42 10.65
C GLY A 253 -15.31 -15.91 11.60
N SER A 254 -16.24 -16.78 11.97
CA SER A 254 -17.31 -16.49 12.92
C SER A 254 -17.56 -17.67 13.86
N SER A 255 -18.17 -17.38 15.01
CA SER A 255 -18.61 -18.39 15.99
C SER A 255 -19.79 -17.83 16.77
N GLY A 256 -20.96 -18.47 16.65
CA GLY A 256 -22.20 -17.95 17.23
C GLY A 256 -22.49 -16.53 16.73
N SER A 257 -22.72 -15.60 17.66
CA SER A 257 -22.99 -14.19 17.40
C SER A 257 -21.74 -13.30 17.31
N PHE A 258 -20.56 -13.90 17.11
CA PHE A 258 -19.27 -13.19 17.06
C PHE A 258 -18.53 -13.43 15.75
N VAL A 259 -17.75 -12.44 15.35
CA VAL A 259 -16.76 -12.54 14.27
C VAL A 259 -15.35 -12.36 14.81
N GLY A 260 -14.39 -13.00 14.16
CA GLY A 260 -12.97 -12.84 14.43
C GLY A 260 -12.34 -12.03 13.32
N LEU A 261 -11.74 -10.90 13.66
CA LEU A 261 -11.07 -10.00 12.73
C LEU A 261 -9.54 -10.01 12.96
N GLY A 262 -8.80 -9.52 11.97
CA GLY A 262 -7.45 -9.03 12.18
C GLY A 262 -7.17 -7.79 11.36
N VAL A 263 -6.09 -7.12 11.73
CA VAL A 263 -5.66 -5.84 11.19
C VAL A 263 -4.31 -6.06 10.52
N GLY A 264 -4.16 -5.63 9.27
CA GLY A 264 -2.86 -5.56 8.61
C GLY A 264 -2.03 -4.46 9.27
N THR A 265 -0.72 -4.64 9.37
CA THR A 265 0.18 -3.69 10.04
C THR A 265 1.43 -3.46 9.22
N THR A 266 1.91 -2.22 9.17
CA THR A 266 3.25 -1.90 8.68
C THR A 266 4.04 -1.33 9.85
N SER A 267 5.02 -2.08 10.35
CA SER A 267 5.98 -1.56 11.32
C SER A 267 7.15 -0.86 10.65
N CYS A 268 7.73 0.12 11.31
CA CYS A 268 8.90 0.84 10.81
C CYS A 268 9.89 1.11 11.93
N ASN A 269 11.17 0.89 11.66
CA ASN A 269 12.24 1.24 12.58
C ASN A 269 12.74 2.66 12.27
N ASN A 270 12.29 3.66 13.01
CA ASN A 270 12.79 5.03 12.92
C ASN A 270 14.14 5.21 13.67
N GLY A 271 14.60 4.15 14.33
CA GLY A 271 15.79 4.10 15.14
C GLY A 271 17.04 3.73 14.35
N GLN A 272 18.19 4.12 14.87
CA GLN A 272 19.51 3.83 14.30
C GLN A 272 20.04 2.43 14.65
N ALA A 273 19.41 1.74 15.61
CA ALA A 273 19.77 0.37 15.97
C ALA A 273 18.71 -0.63 15.45
N PRO A 274 19.13 -1.82 14.97
CA PRO A 274 18.19 -2.86 14.56
C PRO A 274 17.40 -3.39 15.76
N LEU A 275 16.19 -3.87 15.48
CA LEU A 275 15.36 -4.61 16.43
C LEU A 275 15.38 -6.09 16.06
N HIS A 276 15.42 -6.98 17.03
CA HIS A 276 15.36 -8.42 16.74
C HIS A 276 13.93 -8.87 16.41
N TRP A 277 13.82 -9.79 15.45
CA TRP A 277 12.57 -10.35 14.91
C TRP A 277 12.58 -11.88 14.98
N PHE A 278 13.29 -12.45 15.95
CA PHE A 278 13.49 -13.89 16.05
C PHE A 278 12.17 -14.62 16.31
N SER A 279 11.91 -15.69 15.58
CA SER A 279 10.73 -16.50 15.79
C SER A 279 10.74 -17.20 17.16
N LEU A 280 9.56 -17.43 17.74
CA LEU A 280 9.38 -18.36 18.86
C LEU A 280 10.10 -19.70 18.59
N PRO A 281 10.70 -20.35 19.60
CA PRO A 281 10.59 -20.07 21.04
C PRO A 281 11.56 -19.00 21.56
N ASN A 282 12.32 -18.33 20.71
CA ASN A 282 13.05 -17.13 21.15
C ASN A 282 12.04 -16.08 21.64
N ASN A 283 12.38 -15.32 22.67
CA ASN A 283 11.51 -14.30 23.27
C ASN A 283 11.99 -12.87 23.00
N ASP A 284 12.91 -12.71 22.06
CA ASP A 284 13.52 -11.44 21.71
C ASP A 284 12.97 -10.95 20.36
N HIS A 285 11.73 -10.50 20.42
CA HIS A 285 10.98 -9.95 19.28
C HIS A 285 9.76 -9.15 19.76
N PRO A 286 9.20 -8.24 18.93
CA PRO A 286 7.95 -7.56 19.26
C PRO A 286 6.73 -8.47 19.27
N VAL A 287 5.74 -8.06 20.05
CA VAL A 287 4.37 -8.60 20.01
C VAL A 287 3.39 -7.53 19.56
N ILE A 288 2.35 -7.95 18.84
CA ILE A 288 1.47 -7.05 18.10
C ILE A 288 0.02 -7.28 18.56
N PRO A 289 -0.45 -6.54 19.59
CA PRO A 289 -1.87 -6.47 19.91
C PRO A 289 -2.65 -5.70 18.84
N GLN A 290 -3.89 -6.14 18.60
CA GLN A 290 -4.85 -5.45 17.75
C GLN A 290 -6.16 -5.22 18.52
N ASN A 291 -6.80 -4.09 18.25
CA ASN A 291 -8.08 -3.72 18.86
C ASN A 291 -8.99 -3.06 17.82
N LEU A 292 -10.30 -3.10 18.07
CA LEU A 292 -11.29 -2.38 17.28
C LEU A 292 -12.16 -1.52 18.19
N TYR A 293 -12.37 -0.27 17.78
CA TYR A 293 -13.22 0.69 18.47
C TYR A 293 -14.35 1.17 17.57
N ARG A 294 -15.47 1.57 18.19
CA ARG A 294 -16.63 2.18 17.52
C ARG A 294 -16.92 3.53 18.14
N MET A 295 -17.13 4.55 17.30
CA MET A 295 -17.78 5.80 17.68
C MET A 295 -19.24 5.77 17.19
N SER A 296 -20.18 6.05 18.09
CA SER A 296 -21.62 5.98 17.81
C SER A 296 -22.44 6.87 18.76
N GLY A 297 -23.74 7.00 18.53
CA GLY A 297 -24.68 7.67 19.43
C GLY A 297 -24.80 9.18 19.19
N GLY A 298 -25.92 9.75 19.64
CA GLY A 298 -26.33 11.11 19.28
C GLY A 298 -26.85 11.21 17.84
N THR A 299 -27.10 12.45 17.38
CA THR A 299 -27.52 12.71 16.00
C THR A 299 -26.42 12.49 14.97
N ASP A 300 -25.16 12.64 15.38
CA ASP A 300 -23.99 12.69 14.50
C ASP A 300 -22.97 11.56 14.77
N ASN A 301 -23.30 10.57 15.61
CA ASN A 301 -22.42 9.44 15.95
C ASN A 301 -21.07 9.85 16.60
N ILE A 302 -21.11 10.78 17.56
CA ILE A 302 -19.91 11.31 18.24
C ILE A 302 -19.98 11.26 19.77
N GLU A 303 -21.03 10.66 20.35
CA GLU A 303 -21.26 10.72 21.80
C GLU A 303 -20.60 9.58 22.58
N ARG A 304 -20.40 8.41 21.95
CA ARG A 304 -19.91 7.21 22.63
C ARG A 304 -18.79 6.55 21.84
N PHE A 305 -17.60 6.53 22.43
CA PHE A 305 -16.44 5.80 21.95
C PHE A 305 -16.23 4.53 22.79
N GLU A 306 -16.18 3.37 22.13
CA GLU A 306 -16.13 2.06 22.81
C GLU A 306 -15.12 1.13 22.16
N GLN A 307 -14.40 0.37 22.98
CA GLN A 307 -13.67 -0.81 22.49
C GLN A 307 -14.66 -1.96 22.30
N VAL A 308 -14.85 -2.38 21.05
CA VAL A 308 -15.79 -3.45 20.67
C VAL A 308 -15.09 -4.77 20.37
N GLY A 309 -13.76 -4.77 20.27
CA GLY A 309 -12.97 -5.98 20.06
C GLY A 309 -11.53 -5.88 20.53
N GLN A 310 -10.98 -7.03 20.89
CA GLN A 310 -9.59 -7.22 21.29
C GLN A 310 -9.08 -8.58 20.81
N SER A 311 -7.85 -8.63 20.32
CA SER A 311 -7.15 -9.89 20.00
C SER A 311 -6.22 -10.36 21.10
N TRP A 312 -5.79 -11.61 21.02
CA TRP A 312 -4.49 -12.06 21.55
C TRP A 312 -3.34 -11.43 20.74
N LEU A 313 -2.09 -11.70 21.12
CA LEU A 313 -0.91 -11.05 20.57
C LEU A 313 -0.34 -11.83 19.39
N LYS A 314 -0.08 -11.19 18.25
CA LYS A 314 0.77 -11.78 17.22
C LYS A 314 2.23 -11.67 17.63
N HIS A 315 2.97 -12.76 17.55
CA HIS A 315 4.43 -12.75 17.69
C HIS A 315 5.08 -12.45 16.33
N ALA A 316 5.95 -11.44 16.28
CA ALA A 316 6.84 -11.22 15.14
C ALA A 316 7.77 -12.43 14.92
N PHE A 317 8.19 -12.68 13.68
CA PHE A 317 9.00 -13.85 13.35
C PHE A 317 9.91 -13.69 12.12
N PHE A 318 9.61 -12.71 11.26
CA PHE A 318 10.41 -12.40 10.08
C PHE A 318 10.19 -10.94 9.66
N ALA A 319 11.26 -10.19 9.38
CA ALA A 319 11.18 -8.80 8.91
C ALA A 319 11.54 -8.68 7.42
N LEU A 320 10.67 -8.04 6.63
CA LEU A 320 10.80 -7.94 5.16
C LEU A 320 11.82 -6.90 4.66
N GLU A 321 12.19 -5.92 5.48
CA GLU A 321 13.11 -4.81 5.14
C GLU A 321 12.65 -3.90 3.99
N GLY A 322 11.40 -3.43 4.05
CA GLY A 322 10.87 -2.38 3.17
C GLY A 322 11.34 -0.97 3.54
N ASN A 323 10.86 0.04 2.82
CA ASN A 323 11.07 1.46 3.15
C ASN A 323 9.74 2.24 3.12
N ASP A 324 8.66 1.60 3.57
CA ASP A 324 7.28 2.12 3.47
C ASP A 324 7.10 3.43 4.27
N CYS A 325 7.87 3.62 5.35
CA CYS A 325 7.89 4.86 6.13
C CYS A 325 8.88 5.92 5.63
N GLY A 326 9.67 5.63 4.60
CA GLY A 326 10.59 6.61 4.01
C GLY A 326 11.81 6.99 4.87
N PHE A 327 12.19 6.16 5.85
CA PHE A 327 13.34 6.43 6.74
C PHE A 327 14.70 6.08 6.15
N GLY A 328 14.74 5.65 4.89
CA GLY A 328 15.97 5.42 4.14
C GLY A 328 16.59 4.03 4.34
N CYS A 329 15.80 3.04 4.78
CA CYS A 329 16.15 1.64 5.05
C CYS A 329 17.59 1.21 4.70
N SER A 330 18.37 0.87 5.74
CA SER A 330 19.71 0.32 5.59
C SER A 330 19.82 -1.04 6.23
N THR A 331 20.13 -2.03 5.40
CA THR A 331 20.48 -3.39 5.82
C THR A 331 21.97 -3.55 6.14
N SER A 332 22.77 -2.48 5.99
CA SER A 332 24.19 -2.51 6.34
C SER A 332 24.40 -2.78 7.83
N GLY A 333 25.19 -3.80 8.17
CA GLY A 333 25.44 -4.19 9.56
C GLY A 333 24.25 -4.84 10.26
N CYS A 334 23.22 -5.25 9.52
CA CYS A 334 22.00 -5.86 10.04
C CYS A 334 21.74 -7.21 9.36
N THR A 335 21.27 -8.22 10.11
CA THR A 335 20.87 -9.51 9.52
C THR A 335 19.39 -9.45 9.15
N THR A 336 19.10 -9.32 7.86
CA THR A 336 17.73 -9.24 7.32
C THR A 336 16.93 -10.51 7.61
N GLY A 337 15.61 -10.40 7.66
CA GLY A 337 14.72 -11.52 7.98
C GLY A 337 14.68 -11.89 9.45
N SER A 338 15.78 -11.70 10.19
CA SER A 338 15.85 -11.95 11.64
C SER A 338 15.87 -10.69 12.49
N ASN A 339 16.01 -9.52 11.87
CA ASN A 339 15.96 -8.21 12.51
C ASN A 339 15.23 -7.24 11.60
N LEU A 340 14.47 -6.29 12.18
CA LEU A 340 14.03 -5.10 11.48
C LEU A 340 15.16 -4.05 11.52
N CYS A 341 15.78 -3.79 10.37
CA CYS A 341 16.96 -2.96 10.26
C CYS A 341 16.64 -1.46 10.40
N SER A 342 17.67 -0.66 10.65
CA SER A 342 17.53 0.80 10.80
C SER A 342 16.89 1.42 9.56
N GLY A 343 15.87 2.24 9.78
CA GLY A 343 15.11 2.91 8.73
C GLY A 343 14.19 1.99 7.90
N CYS A 344 14.12 0.69 8.21
CA CYS A 344 13.36 -0.27 7.41
C CYS A 344 11.95 -0.50 7.94
N SER A 345 11.07 -1.04 7.09
CA SER A 345 9.70 -1.41 7.41
C SER A 345 9.42 -2.90 7.24
N ASP A 346 8.40 -3.39 7.94
CA ASP A 346 7.92 -4.76 7.84
C ASP A 346 6.37 -4.78 7.81
N PRO A 347 5.77 -5.04 6.63
CA PRO A 347 4.33 -5.21 6.48
C PRO A 347 3.87 -6.65 6.76
N TYR A 348 2.83 -6.78 7.58
CA TYR A 348 2.06 -8.02 7.79
C TYR A 348 0.61 -7.84 7.32
N SER A 349 0.11 -8.83 6.57
CA SER A 349 -1.30 -8.89 6.20
C SER A 349 -2.18 -9.16 7.41
N ALA A 350 -3.45 -8.74 7.35
CA ALA A 350 -4.43 -9.03 8.39
C ALA A 350 -4.54 -10.55 8.66
N SER A 351 -4.54 -11.37 7.60
CA SER A 351 -4.60 -12.83 7.70
C SER A 351 -3.40 -13.48 8.39
N LEU A 352 -2.19 -12.94 8.17
CA LEU A 352 -1.01 -13.36 8.92
C LEU A 352 -1.13 -12.96 10.39
N ASN A 353 -1.62 -11.76 10.62
CA ASN A 353 -1.77 -11.15 11.93
C ASN A 353 -2.86 -11.79 12.80
N TYR A 354 -3.88 -12.43 12.22
CA TYR A 354 -4.91 -13.18 12.97
C TYR A 354 -4.71 -14.70 12.98
N SER A 355 -3.60 -15.22 12.42
CA SER A 355 -3.36 -16.65 12.30
C SER A 355 -3.38 -17.34 13.67
N GLN A 356 -4.38 -18.17 13.91
CA GLN A 356 -4.76 -18.59 15.25
C GLN A 356 -3.73 -19.47 15.95
N SER A 357 -2.86 -20.14 15.19
CA SER A 357 -1.79 -21.01 15.72
C SER A 357 -0.56 -20.25 16.22
N GLY A 358 -0.45 -18.95 15.90
CA GLY A 358 0.69 -18.11 16.28
C GLY A 358 0.34 -16.98 17.23
N LEU A 359 -0.88 -16.98 17.79
CA LEU A 359 -1.35 -15.93 18.68
C LEU A 359 -1.07 -16.29 20.14
N GLY A 360 -0.37 -15.42 20.86
CA GLY A 360 -0.03 -15.60 22.27
C GLY A 360 -0.95 -14.85 23.23
N SER A 361 -1.16 -15.38 24.43
CA SER A 361 -1.97 -14.69 25.43
C SER A 361 -1.33 -13.38 25.87
N ARG A 362 -2.13 -12.30 25.96
CA ARG A 362 -1.69 -11.01 26.50
C ARG A 362 -1.11 -11.11 27.91
N ALA A 363 -1.55 -12.10 28.70
CA ALA A 363 -1.14 -12.27 30.09
C ALA A 363 0.36 -12.63 30.27
N TRP A 364 1.03 -13.08 29.21
CA TRP A 364 2.46 -13.42 29.25
C TRP A 364 3.39 -12.22 29.12
N VAL A 365 2.87 -11.08 28.65
CA VAL A 365 3.70 -9.94 28.27
C VAL A 365 3.56 -8.82 29.28
N ASN A 366 4.69 -8.31 29.75
CA ASN A 366 4.69 -7.05 30.50
C ASN A 366 4.38 -5.90 29.53
N PRO A 367 3.26 -5.18 29.70
CA PRO A 367 2.83 -4.17 28.73
C PRO A 367 3.74 -2.94 28.68
N PHE A 368 4.55 -2.70 29.72
CA PHE A 368 5.48 -1.57 29.75
C PHE A 368 6.86 -1.94 29.22
N THR A 369 7.36 -3.13 29.55
CA THR A 369 8.72 -3.54 29.14
C THR A 369 8.76 -4.42 27.90
N GLY A 370 7.62 -4.92 27.42
CA GLY A 370 7.55 -5.85 26.29
C GLY A 370 8.17 -7.24 26.54
N VAL A 371 8.66 -7.51 27.74
CA VAL A 371 9.28 -8.81 28.09
C VAL A 371 8.21 -9.88 28.27
N PHE A 372 8.48 -11.07 27.73
CA PHE A 372 7.69 -12.28 27.93
C PHE A 372 8.60 -13.52 27.97
N PRO A 373 8.14 -14.65 28.55
CA PRO A 373 8.92 -15.88 28.56
C PRO A 373 8.87 -16.56 27.18
N GLY A 374 10.00 -17.12 26.74
CA GLY A 374 10.04 -18.01 25.56
C GLY A 374 9.64 -19.46 25.89
N SER A 375 9.64 -19.80 27.17
CA SER A 375 9.25 -21.12 27.69
C SER A 375 8.60 -20.98 29.08
N PRO A 376 7.44 -21.60 29.34
CA PRO A 376 6.58 -22.28 28.35
C PRO A 376 6.13 -21.32 27.24
N SER A 377 5.77 -21.86 26.07
CA SER A 377 5.46 -21.03 24.90
C SER A 377 4.29 -20.09 25.21
N PRO A 378 4.41 -18.77 24.97
CA PRO A 378 3.32 -17.82 25.17
C PRO A 378 2.18 -18.02 24.16
N ALA A 379 2.47 -18.70 23.04
CA ALA A 379 1.52 -19.13 22.00
C ALA A 379 1.19 -20.64 22.10
N ASP A 380 1.16 -21.18 23.32
CA ASP A 380 0.66 -22.53 23.56
C ASP A 380 -0.88 -22.56 23.40
N HIS A 381 -1.33 -23.47 22.53
CA HIS A 381 -2.74 -23.71 22.24
C HIS A 381 -3.19 -25.12 22.64
N THR A 382 -2.39 -25.83 23.41
CA THR A 382 -2.78 -27.13 23.97
C THR A 382 -3.92 -26.95 24.96
N GLY A 383 -4.86 -27.90 24.96
CA GLY A 383 -5.97 -27.91 25.91
C GLY A 383 -7.28 -27.26 25.43
N HIS A 384 -7.35 -26.71 24.22
CA HIS A 384 -8.61 -26.28 23.63
C HIS A 384 -8.67 -26.46 22.09
N THR A 385 -9.86 -26.29 21.52
CA THR A 385 -10.10 -26.32 20.07
C THR A 385 -10.41 -24.92 19.58
N HIS A 386 -9.81 -24.51 18.46
CA HIS A 386 -10.10 -23.20 17.86
C HIS A 386 -11.47 -23.18 17.21
N THR A 387 -12.22 -22.10 17.45
CA THR A 387 -13.41 -21.70 16.69
C THR A 387 -13.03 -20.60 15.71
N GLY A 388 -13.96 -20.15 14.85
CA GLY A 388 -13.70 -19.07 13.90
C GLY A 388 -13.28 -17.72 14.52
N THR A 389 -13.47 -17.53 15.82
CA THR A 389 -13.08 -16.30 16.54
C THR A 389 -11.90 -16.47 17.48
N SER A 390 -11.47 -17.71 17.81
CA SER A 390 -10.46 -17.93 18.85
C SER A 390 -9.24 -17.05 18.65
N HIS A 391 -8.90 -16.27 19.68
CA HIS A 391 -7.70 -15.42 19.78
C HIS A 391 -7.66 -14.20 18.84
N ARG A 392 -8.53 -14.14 17.84
CA ARG A 392 -8.64 -12.99 16.92
C ARG A 392 -9.26 -11.78 17.62
N VAL A 393 -9.30 -10.62 16.95
CA VAL A 393 -10.12 -9.50 17.40
C VAL A 393 -11.58 -9.95 17.40
N THR A 394 -12.08 -10.33 18.57
CA THR A 394 -13.42 -10.91 18.69
C THR A 394 -14.42 -9.80 18.91
N VAL A 395 -15.39 -9.67 18.00
CA VAL A 395 -16.40 -8.60 18.00
C VAL A 395 -17.79 -9.21 17.92
N ALA A 396 -18.74 -8.69 18.68
CA ALA A 396 -20.14 -9.09 18.54
C ALA A 396 -20.68 -8.60 17.18
N MET A 397 -21.40 -9.45 16.45
CA MET A 397 -21.99 -9.05 15.16
C MET A 397 -22.93 -7.85 15.32
N SER A 398 -23.66 -7.75 16.44
CA SER A 398 -24.53 -6.61 16.75
C SER A 398 -23.77 -5.29 16.87
N ASP A 399 -22.46 -5.33 17.15
CA ASP A 399 -21.66 -4.10 17.24
C ASP A 399 -21.18 -3.58 15.89
N LEU A 400 -21.20 -4.44 14.86
CA LEU A 400 -20.80 -4.12 13.49
C LEU A 400 -22.00 -4.02 12.53
N ASP A 401 -23.14 -4.58 12.91
CA ASP A 401 -24.36 -4.61 12.09
C ASP A 401 -24.76 -3.17 11.72
N THR A 402 -24.60 -2.85 10.45
CA THR A 402 -24.85 -1.51 9.90
C THR A 402 -26.31 -1.10 9.94
N THR A 403 -27.24 -2.05 10.12
CA THR A 403 -28.66 -1.75 10.34
C THR A 403 -28.96 -1.38 11.79
N GLN A 404 -28.16 -1.88 12.73
CA GLN A 404 -28.28 -1.58 14.16
C GLN A 404 -27.45 -0.35 14.57
N ASN A 405 -26.36 -0.07 13.82
CA ASN A 405 -25.44 1.02 14.09
C ASN A 405 -25.33 1.99 12.89
N PRO A 406 -26.44 2.63 12.45
CA PRO A 406 -26.44 3.49 11.29
C PRO A 406 -25.51 4.71 11.50
N GLY A 407 -24.53 4.87 10.60
CA GLY A 407 -23.59 5.98 10.60
C GLY A 407 -22.46 5.88 11.63
N ALA A 408 -22.34 4.77 12.36
CA ALA A 408 -21.20 4.54 13.26
C ALA A 408 -19.89 4.48 12.48
N THR A 409 -18.81 4.96 13.10
CA THR A 409 -17.45 4.90 12.55
C THR A 409 -16.59 3.95 13.37
N TYR A 410 -15.63 3.29 12.72
CA TYR A 410 -14.84 2.24 13.33
C TYR A 410 -13.35 2.54 13.17
N PHE A 411 -12.58 2.25 14.21
CA PHE A 411 -11.15 2.54 14.28
C PHE A 411 -10.42 1.25 14.64
N ALA A 412 -9.59 0.77 13.72
CA ALA A 412 -8.68 -0.33 14.01
C ALA A 412 -7.39 0.23 14.60
N GLU A 413 -6.87 -0.45 15.61
CA GLU A 413 -5.61 -0.10 16.27
C GLU A 413 -4.64 -1.27 16.14
N GLY A 414 -3.39 -0.95 15.88
CA GLY A 414 -2.26 -1.86 15.99
C GLY A 414 -1.17 -1.21 16.83
N GLN A 415 -0.49 -2.03 17.63
CA GLN A 415 0.63 -1.60 18.47
C GLN A 415 1.77 -2.60 18.35
N TYR A 416 3.02 -2.16 18.45
CA TYR A 416 4.19 -3.03 18.54
C TYR A 416 4.84 -2.88 19.92
N VAL A 417 4.68 -3.86 20.80
CA VAL A 417 5.30 -3.84 22.13
C VAL A 417 6.59 -4.65 22.06
N THR A 418 7.72 -4.04 22.45
CA THR A 418 9.04 -4.66 22.27
C THR A 418 9.97 -4.47 23.48
N PRO A 419 10.82 -5.46 23.82
CA PRO A 419 11.79 -5.31 24.90
C PRO A 419 12.97 -4.38 24.57
N HIS A 420 13.26 -4.17 23.29
CA HIS A 420 14.45 -3.44 22.85
C HIS A 420 14.47 -1.97 23.27
N GLU A 421 13.35 -1.25 23.09
CA GLU A 421 13.26 0.19 23.39
C GLU A 421 13.34 0.46 24.90
N TYR A 422 12.68 -0.39 25.70
CA TYR A 422 12.78 -0.34 27.15
C TYR A 422 14.22 -0.58 27.61
N ALA A 423 14.85 -1.67 27.13
CA ALA A 423 16.23 -1.99 27.47
C ALA A 423 17.21 -0.87 27.06
N TRP A 424 17.02 -0.28 25.87
CA TRP A 424 17.82 0.84 25.39
C TRP A 424 17.68 2.07 26.29
N CYS A 425 16.45 2.45 26.65
CA CYS A 425 16.18 3.59 27.52
C CYS A 425 16.79 3.41 28.92
N GLN A 426 16.78 2.19 29.48
CA GLN A 426 17.44 1.90 30.76
C GLN A 426 18.97 2.09 30.68
N ALA A 427 19.58 1.69 29.56
CA ALA A 427 21.02 1.83 29.35
C ALA A 427 21.44 3.25 28.94
N ASN A 428 20.55 4.00 28.27
CA ASN A 428 20.78 5.34 27.73
C ASN A 428 19.70 6.33 28.21
N PRO A 429 19.73 6.74 29.49
CA PRO A 429 18.79 7.74 30.01
C PRO A 429 18.85 9.02 29.18
N GLY A 430 17.74 9.36 28.51
CA GLY A 430 17.63 10.51 27.59
C GLY A 430 17.43 10.15 26.12
N GLN A 431 17.49 8.87 25.75
CA GLN A 431 17.21 8.35 24.40
C GLN A 431 16.04 7.35 24.42
N CYS A 432 14.93 7.74 25.04
CA CYS A 432 13.79 6.85 25.28
C CYS A 432 12.72 7.06 24.21
N ASN A 433 12.46 6.04 23.39
CA ASN A 433 11.59 6.16 22.21
C ASN A 433 10.29 5.35 22.32
N MET A 434 10.07 4.62 23.41
CA MET A 434 8.99 3.62 23.58
C MET A 434 7.53 4.13 23.62
N TYR A 435 7.26 5.38 23.21
CA TYR A 435 5.95 6.06 23.40
C TYR A 435 5.23 6.41 22.09
N ASN A 436 5.67 5.89 20.97
CA ASN A 436 5.15 6.15 19.61
C ASN A 436 4.77 4.83 18.87
N ASN A 437 4.65 3.73 19.61
CA ASN A 437 4.54 2.38 19.06
C ASN A 437 3.11 1.92 18.75
N VAL A 438 2.15 2.84 18.70
CA VAL A 438 0.72 2.57 18.46
C VAL A 438 0.16 3.57 17.46
N SER A 439 -0.63 3.06 16.53
CA SER A 439 -1.40 3.88 15.57
C SER A 439 -2.81 3.33 15.43
N TYR A 440 -3.70 4.16 14.91
CA TYR A 440 -5.06 3.77 14.57
C TYR A 440 -5.41 4.25 13.16
N ARG A 441 -6.37 3.58 12.53
CA ARG A 441 -6.93 4.00 11.25
C ARG A 441 -8.43 3.79 11.23
N GLN A 442 -9.16 4.74 10.65
CA GLN A 442 -10.59 4.64 10.49
C GLN A 442 -10.95 3.71 9.31
N PHE A 443 -11.97 2.89 9.50
CA PHE A 443 -12.53 2.01 8.48
C PHE A 443 -14.05 2.20 8.34
N SER A 444 -14.51 2.22 7.09
CA SER A 444 -15.92 2.02 6.74
C SER A 444 -16.26 0.55 6.87
N VAL A 445 -17.39 0.24 7.51
CA VAL A 445 -17.88 -1.13 7.68
C VAL A 445 -19.17 -1.30 6.88
N SER A 446 -19.29 -2.43 6.20
CA SER A 446 -20.55 -2.85 5.58
C SER A 446 -20.84 -4.31 5.89
N GLY A 447 -22.11 -4.63 6.12
CA GLY A 447 -22.55 -5.99 6.44
C GLY A 447 -23.51 -6.06 7.62
N THR A 448 -24.03 -7.27 7.85
CA THR A 448 -24.92 -7.61 8.97
C THR A 448 -24.51 -8.92 9.66
N THR A 449 -24.04 -9.90 8.89
CA THR A 449 -23.53 -11.19 9.40
C THR A 449 -22.14 -11.55 8.85
N HIS A 450 -21.77 -10.96 7.71
CA HIS A 450 -20.44 -10.95 7.13
C HIS A 450 -20.07 -9.50 6.85
N PHE A 451 -18.88 -9.11 7.28
CA PHE A 451 -18.45 -7.72 7.28
C PHE A 451 -17.26 -7.52 6.36
N THR A 452 -17.30 -6.42 5.61
CA THR A 452 -16.17 -5.92 4.84
C THR A 452 -15.76 -4.55 5.38
N PHE A 453 -14.46 -4.29 5.30
CA PHE A 453 -13.85 -3.09 5.86
C PHE A 453 -13.09 -2.37 4.75
N SER A 454 -13.22 -1.05 4.67
CA SER A 454 -12.48 -0.23 3.71
C SER A 454 -11.85 0.95 4.43
N PRO A 455 -10.54 1.20 4.26
CA PRO A 455 -9.88 2.30 4.95
C PRO A 455 -10.49 3.64 4.54
N VAL A 456 -10.62 4.55 5.50
CA VAL A 456 -11.12 5.91 5.30
C VAL A 456 -9.92 6.86 5.30
N GLY A 457 -9.85 7.73 4.29
CA GLY A 457 -8.75 8.69 4.13
C GLY A 457 -7.45 8.10 3.60
N SER A 458 -6.55 8.99 3.17
CA SER A 458 -5.15 8.67 2.90
C SER A 458 -4.41 8.37 4.21
N ILE A 459 -3.29 7.66 4.10
CA ILE A 459 -2.35 7.42 5.21
C ILE A 459 -1.79 8.79 5.63
N GLU A 460 -1.87 9.14 6.92
CA GLU A 460 -1.29 10.38 7.48
C GLU A 460 0.19 10.22 7.81
#